data_AF-A0A0G0K5S9-F1
#
_entry.id   AF-A0A0G0K5S9-F1
#
_cell.length_a   1.000
_cell.length_b   1.000
_cell.length_c   1.000
_cell.angle_alpha   90.00
_cell.angle_beta   90.00
_cell.angle_gamma   90.00
#
_symmetry.space_group_name_H-M   'P 1'
#
loop_
_entity.id
_entity.type
_entity.pdbx_description
1 polymer ?
#
loop_
_entity_poly.entity_id
_entity_poly.type
_entity_poly.pdbx_seq_one_letter_code
_entity_poly.pdbx_strand_id
1 'polypeptide(L)'
;MKKETTIVLFYILYFGWLFTVIFLTQEVKIVNYFTAVITLFYFIFLRERSDILWFFLGGILVLFLSGFSFTRFKANFDKEEVKLVPYWLPMAWGTTFVALRKLYLLIAR
;
A
#
# COMPACT_ATOMS: atom_id res chain seq x y z
N MET A 1 -24.14 -1.63 -10.67
CA MET A 1 -22.95 -2.52 -10.57
C MET A 1 -22.94 -3.20 -9.21
N LYS A 2 -22.58 -4.48 -9.12
CA LYS A 2 -22.36 -5.14 -7.83
C LYS A 2 -21.18 -4.46 -7.13
N LYS A 3 -21.24 -4.28 -5.81
CA LYS A 3 -20.19 -3.61 -5.00
C LYS A 3 -18.79 -4.19 -5.26
N GLU A 4 -18.72 -5.51 -5.45
CA GLU A 4 -17.49 -6.25 -5.77
C GLU A 4 -16.85 -5.78 -7.09
N THR A 5 -17.66 -5.53 -8.13
CA THR A 5 -17.17 -5.04 -9.42
C THR A 5 -16.50 -3.67 -9.27
N THR A 6 -17.09 -2.76 -8.49
CA THR A 6 -16.50 -1.43 -8.23
C THR A 6 -15.17 -1.52 -7.48
N ILE A 7 -15.05 -2.46 -6.52
CA ILE A 7 -13.81 -2.69 -5.77
C ILE A 7 -12.71 -3.24 -6.68
N VAL A 8 -13.03 -4.21 -7.55
CA VAL A 8 -12.06 -4.76 -8.51
C VAL A 8 -11.59 -3.68 -9.48
N LEU A 9 -12.51 -2.87 -10.01
CA LEU A 9 -12.18 -1.76 -10.91
C LEU A 9 -11.28 -0.73 -10.23
N PHE A 10 -11.55 -0.40 -8.96
CA PHE A 10 -10.67 0.45 -8.16
C PHE A 10 -9.26 -0.13 -8.04
N TYR A 11 -9.11 -1.43 -7.77
CA TYR A 11 -7.78 -2.04 -7.65
C TYR A 11 -7.01 -2.05 -8.98
N ILE A 12 -7.68 -2.32 -10.10
CA ILE A 12 -7.04 -2.23 -11.42
C ILE A 12 -6.50 -0.82 -11.67
N LEU A 13 -7.32 0.21 -11.41
CA LEU A 13 -6.92 1.61 -11.54
C LEU A 13 -5.80 1.97 -10.57
N TYR A 14 -5.89 1.51 -9.32
CA TYR A 14 -4.88 1.72 -8.28
C TYR A 14 -3.51 1.13 -8.68
N PHE A 15 -3.46 -0.13 -9.12
CA PHE A 15 -2.21 -0.76 -9.53
C PHE A 15 -1.65 -0.16 -10.83
N GLY A 16 -2.52 0.18 -11.80
CA GLY A 16 -2.11 0.89 -13.00
C GLY A 16 -1.50 2.25 -12.68
N TRP A 17 -2.12 3.01 -11.77
CA TRP A 17 -1.58 4.27 -11.28
C TRP A 17 -0.26 4.09 -10.52
N LEU A 18 -0.19 3.12 -9.59
CA LEU A 18 1.00 2.87 -8.77
C LEU A 18 2.20 2.51 -9.66
N PHE A 19 1.98 1.66 -10.67
CA PHE A 19 2.99 1.32 -11.67
C PHE A 19 3.45 2.56 -12.43
N THR A 20 2.51 3.35 -12.95
CA THR A 20 2.81 4.59 -13.70
C THR A 20 3.65 5.55 -12.85
N VAL A 21 3.26 5.80 -11.61
CA VAL A 21 3.92 6.79 -10.74
C VAL A 21 5.30 6.35 -10.28
N ILE A 22 5.52 5.06 -10.00
CA ILE A 22 6.85 4.54 -9.63
C ILE A 22 7.87 4.78 -10.76
N PHE A 23 7.46 4.69 -12.03
CA PHE A 23 8.38 4.83 -13.17
C PHE A 23 8.48 6.25 -13.74
N LEU A 24 7.42 7.07 -13.62
CA LEU A 24 7.34 8.36 -14.32
C LEU A 24 7.59 9.59 -13.43
N THR A 25 7.43 9.49 -12.10
CA THR A 25 7.49 10.65 -11.21
C THR A 25 8.69 10.57 -10.25
N GLN A 26 9.65 11.47 -10.41
CA GLN A 26 10.81 11.59 -9.52
C GLN A 26 10.50 12.39 -8.23
N GLU A 27 9.39 13.13 -8.20
CA GLU A 27 9.02 13.96 -7.05
C GLU A 27 8.21 13.20 -5.99
N VAL A 28 8.91 12.73 -4.96
CA VAL A 28 8.33 11.98 -3.81
C VAL A 28 7.16 12.70 -3.14
N LYS A 29 7.17 14.04 -3.11
CA LYS A 29 6.07 14.84 -2.52
C LYS A 29 4.75 14.62 -3.25
N ILE A 30 4.77 14.62 -4.59
CA ILE A 30 3.58 14.40 -5.41
C ILE A 30 3.03 12.99 -5.16
N VAL A 31 3.93 11.99 -5.11
CA VAL A 31 3.56 10.59 -4.83
C VAL A 31 2.88 10.47 -3.47
N ASN A 32 3.40 11.13 -2.43
CA ASN A 32 2.79 11.14 -1.10
C ASN A 32 1.35 11.67 -1.12
N TYR A 33 1.12 12.82 -1.77
CA TYR A 33 -0.22 13.43 -1.84
C TYR A 33 -1.21 12.55 -2.60
N PHE A 34 -0.83 12.06 -3.78
CA PHE A 34 -1.71 11.20 -4.56
C PHE A 34 -2.02 9.88 -3.85
N THR A 35 -1.02 9.24 -3.25
CA THR A 35 -1.24 7.99 -2.50
C THR A 35 -2.18 8.21 -1.33
N ALA A 36 -2.04 9.33 -0.61
CA ALA A 36 -2.94 9.69 0.48
C ALA A 36 -4.38 9.87 -0.03
N VAL A 37 -4.58 10.62 -1.12
CA VAL A 37 -5.90 10.83 -1.72
C VAL A 37 -6.54 9.52 -2.14
N ILE A 38 -5.79 8.63 -2.80
CA ILE A 38 -6.31 7.34 -3.25
C ILE A 38 -6.66 6.42 -2.06
N THR A 39 -5.81 6.41 -1.03
CA THR A 39 -6.06 5.65 0.20
C THR A 39 -7.31 6.16 0.93
N LEU A 40 -7.47 7.48 1.05
CA LEU A 40 -8.67 8.09 1.61
C LEU A 40 -9.90 7.77 0.76
N PHE A 41 -9.78 7.82 -0.56
CA PHE A 41 -10.86 7.48 -1.47
C PHE A 41 -11.33 6.04 -1.25
N TYR A 42 -10.40 5.09 -1.11
CA TYR A 42 -10.70 3.70 -0.80
C TYR A 42 -11.54 3.57 0.48
N PHE A 43 -11.08 4.14 1.60
CA PHE A 43 -11.76 3.96 2.88
C PHE A 43 -13.07 4.74 3.01
N ILE A 44 -13.13 5.95 2.46
CA ILE A 44 -14.29 6.84 2.58
C ILE A 44 -15.38 6.45 1.59
N PHE A 45 -15.05 6.33 0.30
CA PHE A 45 -16.04 6.14 -0.75
C PHE A 45 -16.49 4.69 -0.89
N LEU A 46 -15.60 3.70 -0.73
CA LEU A 46 -15.98 2.29 -0.78
C LEU A 46 -16.54 1.77 0.56
N ARG A 47 -16.53 2.62 1.61
CA ARG A 47 -17.02 2.32 2.97
C ARG A 47 -16.39 1.07 3.59
N GLU A 48 -15.11 0.83 3.32
CA GLU A 48 -14.35 -0.37 3.73
C GLU A 48 -13.68 -0.21 5.10
N ARG A 49 -14.45 0.24 6.10
CA ARG A 49 -13.91 0.50 7.45
C ARG A 49 -13.33 -0.75 8.13
N SER A 50 -13.82 -1.94 7.78
CA SER A 50 -13.32 -3.22 8.32
C SER A 50 -11.89 -3.55 7.89
N ASP A 51 -11.40 -2.93 6.82
CA ASP A 51 -10.07 -3.22 6.27
C ASP A 51 -8.96 -2.35 6.85
N ILE A 52 -9.31 -1.37 7.71
CA ILE A 52 -8.35 -0.43 8.30
C ILE A 52 -7.22 -1.16 9.04
N LEU A 53 -7.55 -2.20 9.81
CA LEU A 53 -6.54 -2.99 10.52
C LEU A 53 -5.58 -3.70 9.56
N TRP A 54 -6.10 -4.27 8.48
CA TRP A 54 -5.29 -4.94 7.46
C TRP A 54 -4.39 -3.97 6.70
N PHE A 55 -4.88 -2.75 6.46
CA PHE A 55 -4.08 -1.68 5.90
C PHE A 55 -2.91 -1.28 6.80
N PHE A 56 -3.17 -1.09 8.10
CA PHE A 56 -2.09 -0.78 9.04
C PHE A 56 -1.10 -1.93 9.17
N LEU A 57 -1.55 -3.18 9.16
CA LEU A 57 -0.66 -4.34 9.15
C LEU A 57 0.28 -4.34 7.95
N GLY A 58 -0.25 -4.11 6.73
CA GLY A 58 0.58 -4.01 5.53
C GLY A 58 1.58 -2.84 5.58
N GLY A 59 1.15 -1.69 6.08
CA GLY A 59 2.00 -0.50 6.21
C GLY A 59 3.10 -0.66 7.26
N ILE A 60 2.79 -1.19 8.44
CA ILE A 60 3.78 -1.45 9.50
C ILE A 60 4.80 -2.50 9.05
N LEU A 61 4.33 -3.54 8.35
CA LEU A 61 5.20 -4.59 7.82
C LEU A 61 6.26 -4.01 6.87
N VAL A 62 5.87 -3.13 5.94
CA VAL A 62 6.87 -2.52 5.04
C VAL A 62 7.83 -1.60 5.77
N LEU A 63 7.38 -0.85 6.79
CA LEU A 63 8.26 -0.01 7.61
C LEU A 63 9.31 -0.84 8.33
N PHE A 64 8.91 -1.97 8.91
CA PHE A 64 9.83 -2.91 9.55
C PHE A 64 10.84 -3.46 8.54
N LEU A 65 10.37 -3.97 7.40
CA LEU A 65 11.23 -4.53 6.36
C LEU A 65 12.20 -3.50 5.78
N SER A 66 11.78 -2.24 5.66
CA SER A 66 12.63 -1.16 5.15
C SER A 66 13.79 -0.81 6.06
N GLY A 67 13.70 -1.11 7.36
CA GLY A 67 14.80 -0.93 8.31
C GLY A 67 15.78 -2.12 8.34
N PHE A 68 15.49 -3.20 7.61
CA PHE A 68 16.39 -4.35 7.52
C PHE A 68 17.27 -4.25 6.27
N SER A 69 18.58 -4.30 6.49
CA SER A 69 19.55 -4.50 5.42
C SER A 69 20.23 -5.86 5.57
N PHE A 70 20.41 -6.55 4.45
CA PHE A 70 21.14 -7.81 4.39
C PHE A 70 22.53 -7.57 3.83
N THR A 71 23.52 -7.52 4.70
CA THR A 71 24.94 -7.43 4.32
C THR A 71 25.69 -8.65 4.85
N ARG A 72 26.37 -9.37 3.95
CA ARG A 72 27.18 -10.57 4.27
C ARG A 72 26.44 -11.61 5.14
N PHE A 73 25.21 -11.98 4.75
CA PHE A 73 24.36 -12.95 5.47
C PHE A 73 24.02 -12.58 6.92
N LYS A 74 24.23 -11.33 7.33
CA LYS A 74 23.74 -10.80 8.61
C LYS A 74 22.62 -9.80 8.34
N ALA A 75 21.53 -9.95 9.08
CA ALA A 75 20.46 -8.97 9.11
C ALA A 75 20.84 -7.89 10.12
N ASN A 76 20.99 -6.65 9.65
CA ASN A 76 21.15 -5.49 10.50
C ASN A 76 19.87 -4.67 10.45
N PHE A 77 19.45 -4.15 11.60
CA PHE A 77 18.29 -3.28 11.70
C PHE A 77 18.75 -1.85 12.03
N ASP A 78 18.47 -0.91 11.13
CA ASP A 78 18.75 0.51 11.32
C ASP A 78 17.44 1.29 11.48
N LYS A 79 17.28 1.92 12.65
CA LYS A 79 16.11 2.74 12.97
C LYS A 79 16.10 4.05 12.20
N GLU A 80 17.25 4.56 11.78
CA GLU A 80 17.34 5.80 11.00
C GLU A 80 16.83 5.57 9.57
N GLU A 81 17.05 4.39 8.99
CA GLU A 81 16.49 4.02 7.68
C GLU A 81 14.96 4.03 7.69
N VAL A 82 14.33 3.55 8.77
CA VAL A 82 12.86 3.58 8.92
C VAL A 82 12.31 5.00 8.88
N LYS A 83 13.02 5.99 9.43
CA LYS A 83 12.58 7.40 9.42
C LYS A 83 12.68 8.04 8.04
N LEU A 84 13.57 7.53 7.19
CA LEU A 84 13.77 8.02 5.82
C LEU A 84 12.76 7.44 4.84
N VAL A 85 11.96 6.46 5.26
CA VAL A 85 10.93 5.85 4.40
C VAL A 85 9.88 6.89 4.02
N PRO A 86 9.63 7.11 2.72
CA PRO A 86 8.62 8.06 2.28
C PRO A 86 7.21 7.55 2.60
N TYR A 87 6.32 8.45 3.03
CA TYR A 87 4.98 8.09 3.52
C TYR A 87 4.12 7.32 2.51
N TRP A 88 4.31 7.53 1.21
CA TRP A 88 3.59 6.80 0.17
C TRP A 88 3.85 5.30 0.23
N LEU A 89 5.04 4.86 0.64
CA LEU A 89 5.42 3.46 0.63
C LEU A 89 4.57 2.61 1.58
N PRO A 90 4.45 2.94 2.90
CA PRO A 90 3.56 2.21 3.79
C PRO A 90 2.08 2.35 3.42
N MET A 91 1.66 3.49 2.86
CA MET A 91 0.27 3.66 2.40
C MET A 91 -0.04 2.77 1.19
N ALA A 92 0.89 2.68 0.24
CA ALA A 92 0.73 1.83 -0.93
C ALA A 92 0.74 0.35 -0.54
N TRP A 93 1.66 -0.07 0.33
CA TRP A 93 1.71 -1.45 0.82
C TRP A 93 0.52 -1.82 1.68
N GLY A 94 0.02 -0.91 2.53
CA GLY A 94 -1.23 -1.11 3.26
C GLY A 94 -2.41 -1.34 2.30
N THR A 95 -2.56 -0.51 1.27
CA THR A 95 -3.64 -0.66 0.27
C THR A 95 -3.50 -1.96 -0.52
N THR A 96 -2.27 -2.32 -0.90
CA THR A 96 -1.94 -3.57 -1.59
C THR A 96 -2.27 -4.80 -0.74
N PHE A 97 -1.94 -4.76 0.55
CA PHE A 97 -2.24 -5.87 1.48
C PHE A 97 -3.75 -6.12 1.59
N VAL A 98 -4.54 -5.05 1.69
CA VAL A 98 -6.01 -5.15 1.67
C VAL A 98 -6.52 -5.74 0.36
N ALA A 99 -5.97 -5.30 -0.78
CA ALA A 99 -6.33 -5.82 -2.10
C ALA A 99 -6.04 -7.33 -2.20
N LEU A 100 -4.85 -7.77 -1.77
CA LEU A 100 -4.46 -9.18 -1.76
C LEU A 100 -5.37 -10.02 -0.88
N ARG A 101 -5.72 -9.54 0.33
CA ARG A 101 -6.67 -10.23 1.21
C ARG A 101 -8.03 -10.41 0.52
N LYS A 102 -8.55 -9.37 -0.12
CA LYS A 102 -9.85 -9.46 -0.80
C LYS A 102 -9.80 -10.39 -1.99
N LEU A 103 -8.72 -10.35 -2.77
CA LEU A 103 -8.50 -11.28 -3.87
C LEU A 103 -8.46 -12.72 -3.35
N TYR A 104 -7.72 -12.97 -2.26
CA TYR A 104 -7.68 -14.28 -1.62
C TYR A 104 -9.07 -14.75 -1.16
N LEU A 105 -9.85 -13.89 -0.50
CA LEU A 105 -11.21 -14.23 -0.07
C LEU A 105 -12.19 -14.48 -1.22
N LEU A 106 -11.96 -13.88 -2.39
CA LEU A 106 -12.75 -14.14 -3.59
C LEU A 106 -12.41 -15.49 -4.22
N ILE A 107 -11.13 -15.89 -4.19
CA ILE A 107 -10.64 -17.15 -4.77
C ILE A 107 -10.90 -18.34 -3.85
N ALA A 108 -10.76 -18.15 -2.53
CA ALA A 108 -10.90 -19.20 -1.53
C ALA A 108 -12.37 -19.53 -1.18
N ARG A 109 -13.33 -18.93 -1.89
CA ARG A 109 -14.77 -19.13 -1.71
C ARG A 109 -15.31 -19.99 -2.83
#